data_AF-A0A961T2G8-F1
#
_entry.id   AF-A0A961T2G8-F1
#
_cell.length_a   1.000
_cell.length_b   1.000
_cell.length_c   1.000
_cell.angle_alpha   90.00
_cell.angle_beta   90.00
_cell.angle_gamma   90.00
#
_symmetry.space_group_name_H-M   'P 1'
#
loop_
_entity.id
_entity.type
_entity.pdbx_description
1 polymer ?
#
loop_
_entity_poly.entity_id
_entity_poly.type
_entity_poly.pdbx_seq_one_letter_code
_entity_poly.pdbx_strand_id
1 'polypeptide(L)'
;MPNAPSRLLRASILAFSILSCGLFAQSSDALAAEDNPAQSHAIAMHGEPALPVDFDHLPYANPDAPQGGSITYGVVGTYDSLNPFILKSMRTTARGMWGDSQFGNLVYEPLMFRSHDEPFTLYG
;
A
#
# COMPACT_ATOMS: atom_id res chain seq x y z
N MET A 1 -81.97 19.54 -13.66
CA MET A 1 -81.00 18.75 -12.86
C MET A 1 -79.73 18.61 -13.68
N PRO A 2 -78.61 19.23 -13.27
CA PRO A 2 -77.39 19.29 -14.07
C PRO A 2 -76.46 18.10 -13.79
N ASN A 3 -75.84 17.61 -14.87
CA ASN A 3 -74.95 16.45 -14.91
C ASN A 3 -73.51 16.86 -14.56
N ALA A 4 -72.85 16.13 -13.66
CA ALA A 4 -71.42 16.27 -13.40
C ALA A 4 -70.73 14.91 -13.33
N PRO A 5 -70.01 14.50 -14.40
CA PRO A 5 -68.89 13.58 -14.22
C PRO A 5 -67.70 13.95 -15.12
N SER A 6 -66.95 15.02 -14.81
CA SER A 6 -65.74 15.41 -15.56
C SER A 6 -64.48 15.57 -14.69
N ARG A 7 -64.57 15.34 -13.38
CA ARG A 7 -63.44 15.48 -12.45
C ARG A 7 -62.67 14.19 -12.19
N LEU A 8 -63.29 13.02 -12.39
CA LEU A 8 -62.66 11.72 -12.13
C LEU A 8 -61.77 11.21 -13.27
N LEU A 9 -62.06 11.60 -14.52
CA LEU A 9 -61.26 11.18 -15.68
C LEU A 9 -59.90 11.89 -15.79
N ARG A 10 -59.78 13.10 -15.24
CA ARG A 10 -58.54 13.91 -15.26
C ARG A 10 -57.50 13.45 -14.23
N ALA A 11 -57.92 12.78 -13.16
CA ALA A 11 -57.01 12.26 -12.13
C ALA A 11 -56.27 10.99 -12.61
N SER A 12 -56.92 10.16 -13.41
CA SER A 12 -56.34 8.89 -13.89
C SER A 12 -55.28 9.06 -14.97
N ILE A 13 -55.38 10.11 -15.80
CA ILE A 13 -54.39 10.40 -16.85
C ILE A 13 -53.12 11.02 -16.25
N LEU A 14 -53.23 11.79 -15.16
CA LEU A 14 -52.08 12.33 -14.44
C LEU A 14 -51.32 11.25 -13.62
N ALA A 15 -52.02 10.23 -13.14
CA ALA A 15 -51.39 9.13 -12.39
C ALA A 15 -50.58 8.19 -13.30
N PHE A 16 -50.93 8.08 -14.58
CA PHE A 16 -50.24 7.20 -15.54
C PHE A 16 -48.95 7.82 -16.11
N SER A 17 -48.83 9.16 -16.18
CA SER A 17 -47.61 9.82 -16.66
C SER A 17 -46.48 9.83 -15.62
N ILE A 18 -46.82 9.79 -14.33
CA ILE A 18 -45.83 9.75 -13.24
C ILE A 18 -45.23 8.35 -13.10
N LEU A 19 -46.00 7.29 -13.42
CA LEU A 19 -45.52 5.91 -13.31
C LEU A 19 -44.56 5.50 -14.46
N SER A 20 -44.63 6.17 -15.62
CA SER A 20 -43.76 5.91 -16.77
C SER A 20 -42.38 6.57 -16.68
N CYS A 21 -42.19 7.57 -15.81
CA CYS A 21 -40.91 8.27 -15.65
C CYS A 21 -40.01 7.60 -14.59
N GLY A 22 -40.59 6.82 -13.67
CA GLY A 22 -39.84 6.15 -12.60
C GLY A 22 -39.08 4.89 -13.02
N LEU A 23 -39.40 4.29 -14.18
CA LEU A 23 -38.82 3.01 -14.60
C LEU A 23 -37.61 3.15 -15.55
N PHE A 24 -37.32 4.35 -16.06
CA PHE A 24 -36.22 4.60 -17.00
C PHE A 24 -35.00 5.32 -16.39
N ALA A 25 -35.03 5.64 -15.09
CA ALA A 25 -33.95 6.40 -14.44
C ALA A 25 -32.86 5.54 -13.75
N GLN A 26 -32.94 4.21 -13.79
CA GLN A 26 -31.99 3.32 -13.11
C GLN A 26 -31.21 2.45 -14.11
N SER A 27 -30.23 3.00 -14.82
CA SER A 27 -29.20 2.17 -15.50
C SER A 27 -27.94 2.93 -15.92
N SER A 28 -27.46 3.87 -15.08
CA SER A 28 -26.17 4.52 -15.34
C SER A 28 -25.33 4.71 -14.08
N ASP A 29 -25.28 3.72 -13.21
CA ASP A 29 -24.08 3.52 -12.38
C ASP A 29 -23.10 2.67 -13.19
N ALA A 30 -22.61 3.25 -14.28
CA ALA A 30 -21.47 2.73 -14.98
C ALA A 30 -20.29 2.85 -14.03
N LEU A 31 -19.81 1.69 -13.57
CA LEU A 31 -18.55 1.45 -12.88
C LEU A 31 -17.49 2.50 -13.25
N ALA A 32 -17.39 3.55 -12.42
CA ALA A 32 -16.12 4.18 -12.20
C ALA A 32 -15.32 3.15 -11.41
N ALA A 33 -14.61 2.28 -12.13
CA ALA A 33 -13.42 1.67 -11.57
C ALA A 33 -12.52 2.86 -11.21
N GLU A 34 -12.54 3.25 -9.94
CA GLU A 34 -11.39 3.93 -9.37
C GLU A 34 -10.21 3.00 -9.64
N ASP A 35 -9.39 3.37 -10.62
CA ASP A 35 -8.01 2.89 -10.77
C ASP A 35 -7.19 3.46 -9.62
N ASN A 36 -7.65 3.21 -8.39
CA ASN A 36 -6.82 3.30 -7.22
C ASN A 36 -6.09 1.95 -7.21
N PRO A 37 -4.81 1.90 -7.61
CA PRO A 37 -4.06 0.65 -7.52
C PRO A 37 -4.27 0.15 -6.10
N ALA A 38 -4.86 -1.04 -5.94
CA ALA A 38 -5.21 -1.57 -4.64
C ALA A 38 -4.01 -1.35 -3.70
N GLN A 39 -4.19 -0.53 -2.67
CA GLN A 39 -3.11 -0.16 -1.78
C GLN A 39 -2.52 -1.44 -1.21
N SER A 40 -1.31 -1.78 -1.65
CA SER A 40 -0.61 -2.98 -1.23
C SER A 40 0.43 -2.59 -0.18
N HIS A 41 0.45 -3.31 0.94
CA HIS A 41 1.45 -3.15 2.00
C HIS A 41 2.82 -3.73 1.63
N ALA A 42 2.89 -4.46 0.51
CA ALA A 42 4.09 -5.16 0.09
C ALA A 42 4.22 -5.32 -1.43
N ILE A 43 5.45 -5.51 -1.89
CA ILE A 43 5.79 -5.80 -3.28
C ILE A 43 6.69 -7.03 -3.31
N ALA A 44 6.17 -8.14 -3.83
CA ALA A 44 6.95 -9.34 -4.14
C ALA A 44 7.39 -9.30 -5.61
N MET A 45 8.62 -9.73 -5.89
CA MET A 45 9.07 -9.85 -7.29
C MET A 45 8.27 -10.91 -8.05
N HIS A 46 7.93 -12.00 -7.37
CA HIS A 46 7.16 -13.12 -7.92
C HIS A 46 6.17 -13.62 -6.87
N GLY A 47 4.93 -13.88 -7.30
CA GLY A 47 3.87 -14.37 -6.43
C GLY A 47 3.35 -13.30 -5.47
N GLU A 48 2.76 -13.75 -4.38
CA GLU A 48 2.21 -12.91 -3.32
C GLU A 48 3.19 -12.81 -2.13
N PRO A 49 3.23 -11.67 -1.41
CA PRO A 49 3.98 -11.54 -0.16
C PRO A 49 3.59 -12.60 0.87
N ALA A 50 4.57 -13.14 1.60
CA ALA A 50 4.30 -14.16 2.62
C ALA A 50 3.63 -13.61 3.88
N LEU A 51 3.91 -12.35 4.24
CA LEU A 51 3.40 -11.74 5.47
C LEU A 51 2.04 -11.04 5.23
N PRO A 52 1.04 -11.25 6.11
CA PRO A 52 -0.26 -10.59 6.01
C PRO A 52 -0.13 -9.07 6.25
N VAL A 53 -1.16 -8.30 5.88
CA VAL A 53 -1.16 -6.83 6.06
C VAL A 53 -0.95 -6.38 7.50
N ASP A 54 -1.48 -7.15 8.46
CA ASP A 54 -1.45 -6.82 9.89
C ASP A 54 -0.31 -7.53 10.64
N PHE A 55 0.78 -7.91 9.95
CA PHE A 55 1.93 -8.51 10.62
C PHE A 55 2.59 -7.51 11.58
N ASP A 56 2.93 -7.97 12.79
CA ASP A 56 3.48 -7.10 13.84
C ASP A 56 5.01 -6.99 13.77
N HIS A 57 5.70 -8.09 13.44
CA HIS A 57 7.15 -8.14 13.33
C HIS A 57 7.58 -9.21 12.32
N LEU A 58 8.84 -9.12 11.88
CA LEU A 58 9.45 -10.11 11.00
C LEU A 58 9.63 -11.43 11.76
N PRO A 59 9.45 -12.60 11.11
CA PRO A 59 9.48 -13.90 11.79
C PRO A 59 10.84 -14.24 12.42
N TYR A 60 11.90 -13.56 11.99
CA TYR A 60 13.27 -13.72 12.51
C TYR A 60 13.69 -12.62 13.51
N ALA A 61 12.78 -11.70 13.87
CA ALA A 61 13.02 -10.68 14.87
C ALA A 61 12.43 -11.12 16.22
N ASN A 62 13.17 -10.88 17.30
CA ASN A 62 12.66 -11.06 18.65
C ASN A 62 11.97 -9.77 19.13
N PRO A 63 10.64 -9.74 19.30
CA PRO A 63 9.92 -8.54 19.76
C PRO A 63 10.30 -8.16 21.21
N ASP A 64 10.72 -9.12 22.03
CA ASP A 64 11.11 -8.92 23.43
C ASP A 64 12.62 -8.63 23.59
N ALA A 65 13.30 -8.21 22.52
CA ALA A 65 14.72 -7.92 22.57
C ALA A 65 15.01 -6.79 23.60
N PRO A 66 15.94 -7.00 24.55
CA PRO A 66 16.26 -5.98 25.52
C PRO A 66 16.87 -4.75 24.83
N GLN A 67 16.32 -3.58 25.15
CA GLN A 67 16.77 -2.31 24.57
C GLN A 67 17.93 -1.71 25.38
N GLY A 68 18.89 -1.11 24.69
CA GLY A 68 20.04 -0.44 25.27
C GLY A 68 21.34 -1.26 25.23
N GLY A 69 22.39 -0.72 25.86
CA GLY A 69 23.74 -1.28 25.78
C GLY A 69 24.53 -0.79 24.56
N SER A 70 25.69 -1.39 24.32
CA SER A 70 26.54 -1.09 23.17
C SER A 70 27.11 -2.36 22.56
N ILE A 71 27.27 -2.35 21.24
CA ILE A 71 27.89 -3.43 20.48
C ILE A 71 29.11 -2.87 19.76
N THR A 72 30.22 -3.60 19.78
CA THR A 72 31.45 -3.24 19.06
C THR A 72 31.75 -4.31 18.02
N TYR A 73 31.76 -3.92 16.75
CA TYR A 73 32.08 -4.81 15.63
C TYR A 73 33.51 -4.59 15.14
N GLY A 74 34.24 -5.68 14.92
CA GLY A 74 35.53 -5.66 14.24
C GLY A 74 35.36 -5.89 12.74
N VAL A 75 35.98 -5.03 11.92
CA VAL A 75 35.99 -5.18 10.46
C VAL A 75 37.43 -5.06 9.97
N VAL A 76 37.85 -5.97 9.10
CA VAL A 76 39.18 -5.93 8.48
C VAL A 76 39.17 -4.94 7.32
N GLY A 77 40.06 -3.94 7.36
CA GLY A 77 40.21 -2.93 6.31
C GLY A 77 40.38 -1.52 6.88
N THR A 78 40.15 -0.52 6.04
CA THR A 78 40.12 0.90 6.41
C THR A 78 38.97 1.59 5.69
N TYR A 79 38.60 2.79 6.14
CA TYR A 79 37.69 3.67 5.42
C TYR A 79 38.29 5.06 5.23
N ASP A 80 37.88 5.74 4.17
CA ASP A 80 38.28 7.13 3.85
C ASP A 80 37.09 8.01 3.39
N SER A 81 35.89 7.43 3.30
CA SER A 81 34.66 8.10 2.90
C SER A 81 33.46 7.61 3.72
N LEU A 82 32.44 8.47 3.83
CA LEU A 82 31.13 8.14 4.42
C LEU A 82 30.01 8.19 3.37
N ASN A 83 30.32 8.44 2.09
CA ASN A 83 29.32 8.49 1.02
C ASN A 83 29.35 7.19 0.20
N PRO A 84 28.31 6.32 0.30
CA PRO A 84 28.24 5.06 -0.43
C PRO A 84 27.70 5.19 -1.86
N PHE A 85 27.26 6.37 -2.29
CA PHE A 85 26.54 6.57 -3.55
C PHE A 85 27.42 7.04 -4.71
N ILE A 86 28.73 7.18 -4.49
CA ILE A 86 29.70 7.65 -5.48
C ILE A 86 30.73 6.57 -5.81
N LEU A 87 31.29 6.62 -7.03
CA LEU A 87 32.31 5.65 -7.47
C LEU A 87 33.63 5.80 -6.70
N LYS A 88 33.99 7.04 -6.35
CA LYS A 88 35.20 7.30 -5.56
C LYS A 88 35.04 6.69 -4.17
N SER A 89 36.04 5.92 -3.74
CA SER A 89 36.03 5.25 -2.44
C SER A 89 34.91 4.22 -2.24
N MET A 90 34.26 3.73 -3.32
CA MET A 90 33.17 2.75 -3.20
C MET A 90 33.56 1.44 -2.47
N ARG A 91 34.86 1.10 -2.43
CA ARG A 91 35.39 -0.09 -1.72
C ARG A 91 35.96 0.24 -0.33
N THR A 92 36.05 1.52 0.02
CA THR A 92 36.63 2.05 1.25
C THR A 92 35.66 2.99 1.96
N THR A 93 34.38 2.93 1.64
CA THR A 93 33.33 3.62 2.40
C THR A 93 33.07 2.88 3.70
N ALA A 94 32.82 3.63 4.78
CA ALA A 94 32.47 3.05 6.07
C ALA A 94 31.25 2.12 5.98
N ARG A 95 31.34 0.99 6.70
CA ARG A 95 30.28 -0.02 6.77
C ARG A 95 29.08 0.45 7.59
N GLY A 96 27.92 -0.15 7.32
CA GLY A 96 26.65 0.19 7.98
C GLY A 96 25.96 1.45 7.44
N MET A 97 26.57 2.14 6.48
CA MET A 97 26.01 3.38 5.92
C MET A 97 24.78 3.12 5.04
N TRP A 98 24.92 2.22 4.06
CA TRP A 98 23.84 1.79 3.14
C TRP A 98 24.18 0.46 2.50
N GLY A 99 23.17 -0.40 2.31
CA GLY A 99 23.27 -1.62 1.53
C GLY A 99 24.30 -2.61 2.08
N ASP A 100 24.57 -2.57 3.38
CA ASP A 100 25.56 -3.44 3.99
C ASP A 100 24.97 -4.84 4.21
N SER A 101 25.64 -5.87 3.70
CA SER A 101 25.16 -7.26 3.80
C SER A 101 25.03 -7.81 5.22
N GLN A 102 25.73 -7.25 6.22
CA GLN A 102 25.66 -7.71 7.60
C GLN A 102 24.90 -6.73 8.51
N PHE A 103 25.05 -5.43 8.27
CA PHE A 103 24.44 -4.40 9.13
C PHE A 103 23.16 -3.79 8.55
N GLY A 104 22.88 -4.03 7.27
CA GLY A 104 21.78 -3.41 6.55
C GLY A 104 21.98 -1.90 6.38
N ASN A 105 20.92 -1.17 6.73
CA ASN A 105 20.75 0.25 6.47
C ASN A 105 20.61 0.99 7.81
N LEU A 106 21.72 1.40 8.43
CA LEU A 106 21.68 2.04 9.76
C LEU A 106 21.53 3.56 9.71
N VAL A 107 21.81 4.19 8.55
CA VAL A 107 21.81 5.65 8.39
C VAL A 107 20.90 6.11 7.26
N TYR A 108 21.02 5.49 6.08
CA TYR A 108 20.17 5.80 4.94
C TYR A 108 19.06 4.76 4.80
N GLU A 109 17.82 5.19 4.58
CA GLU A 109 16.65 4.30 4.51
C GLU A 109 16.00 4.31 3.11
N PRO A 110 15.64 3.14 2.55
CA PRO A 110 14.82 3.04 1.36
C PRO A 110 13.36 3.36 1.69
N LEU A 111 12.52 3.52 0.66
CA LEU A 111 11.08 3.67 0.83
C LEU A 111 10.40 2.43 1.43
N MET A 112 10.92 1.24 1.10
CA MET A 112 10.39 -0.05 1.58
C MET A 112 11.54 -0.92 2.09
N PHE A 113 11.26 -1.73 3.10
CA PHE A 113 12.21 -2.66 3.71
C PHE A 113 12.14 -4.05 3.07
N ARG A 114 13.29 -4.71 2.87
CA ARG A 114 13.35 -6.07 2.31
C ARG A 114 13.36 -7.14 3.40
N SER A 115 12.41 -8.06 3.36
CA SER A 115 12.45 -9.28 4.19
C SER A 115 13.59 -10.19 3.73
N HIS A 116 14.40 -10.67 4.68
CA HIS A 116 15.49 -11.61 4.42
C HIS A 116 15.05 -13.09 4.43
N ASP A 117 13.83 -13.36 4.88
CA ASP A 117 13.22 -14.70 4.89
C ASP A 117 12.55 -15.04 3.54
N GLU A 118 12.51 -14.09 2.62
CA GLU A 118 11.91 -14.22 1.30
C GLU A 118 12.93 -13.93 0.18
N PRO A 119 12.76 -14.51 -1.02
CA PRO A 119 13.69 -14.32 -2.13
C PRO A 119 13.86 -12.85 -2.51
N PHE A 120 12.73 -12.16 -2.75
CA PHE A 120 12.70 -10.72 -2.99
C PHE A 120 11.30 -10.18 -2.75
N THR A 121 11.02 -9.81 -1.50
CA THR A 121 9.79 -9.15 -1.07
C THR A 121 10.12 -7.91 -0.24
N LEU A 122 9.43 -6.81 -0.53
CA LEU A 122 9.54 -5.51 0.13
C LEU A 122 8.25 -5.19 0.88
N TYR A 123 8.35 -4.62 2.08
CA TYR A 123 7.24 -4.19 2.94
C TYR A 123 7.40 -2.71 3.28
N GLY A 124 6.30 -1.96 3.40
CA GLY A 124 6.32 -0.53 3.71
C GLY A 124 4.96 0.04 4.09
#